data_AF-A0A165H5A9-F1
#
_entry.id   AF-A0A165H5A9-F1
#
_cell.length_a   1.000
_cell.length_b   1.000
_cell.length_c   1.000
_cell.angle_alpha   90.00
_cell.angle_beta   90.00
_cell.angle_gamma   90.00
#
_symmetry.space_group_name_H-M   'P 1'
#
loop_
_entity.id
_entity.type
_entity.pdbx_description
1 polymer ?
#
loop_
_entity_poly.entity_id
_entity_poly.type
_entity_poly.pdbx_seq_one_letter_code
_entity_poly.pdbx_strand_id
1 'polypeptide(L)'
;MTPSPSSATSPPSLPSPPSSTAPKPPLKRLTRDQRRDILLLRKLGHTYEYIATFLKVSPRAVQYTCQKQDATPQHSRAGRRPKLTKEDGDRLEEFVKDAANNKMSYAQVARALWPEGGVGEEAVKHALYQRGYRRRPPAASSSAGKDGAVKKIKKNKDTSTPVQNENA
;
A
#
# COMPACT_ATOMS: atom_id res chain seq x y z
N MET A 1 -86.06 9.09 -0.32
CA MET A 1 -85.01 8.65 -1.26
C MET A 1 -83.86 9.64 -1.16
N THR A 2 -82.80 9.27 -0.47
CA THR A 2 -81.52 9.99 -0.38
C THR A 2 -80.41 8.93 -0.26
N PRO A 3 -79.38 8.92 -1.13
CA PRO A 3 -78.30 7.95 -1.04
C PRO A 3 -77.02 8.51 -0.40
N SER A 4 -76.17 7.57 0.04
CA SER A 4 -74.74 7.69 0.37
C SER A 4 -74.37 7.96 1.83
N PRO A 5 -73.43 7.16 2.37
CA PRO A 5 -72.04 7.64 2.35
C PRO A 5 -71.00 6.66 1.82
N SER A 6 -70.15 7.20 0.94
CA SER A 6 -68.70 7.01 0.78
C SER A 6 -68.05 5.73 1.32
N SER A 7 -67.80 4.78 0.42
CA SER A 7 -66.69 3.85 0.56
C SER A 7 -65.37 4.57 0.27
N ALA A 8 -64.52 4.69 1.29
CA ALA A 8 -63.16 5.17 1.19
C ALA A 8 -62.36 4.27 0.22
N THR A 9 -61.95 4.84 -0.91
CA THR A 9 -61.02 4.21 -1.86
C THR A 9 -59.61 4.55 -1.40
N SER A 10 -58.92 3.59 -0.81
CA SER A 10 -57.49 3.68 -0.50
C SER A 10 -56.68 3.85 -1.80
N PRO A 11 -55.70 4.76 -1.87
CA PRO A 11 -54.87 4.91 -3.05
C PRO A 11 -53.95 3.68 -3.23
N PRO A 12 -53.71 3.23 -4.47
CA PRO A 12 -52.80 2.12 -4.74
C PRO A 12 -51.36 2.53 -4.43
N SER A 13 -50.71 1.76 -3.55
CA SER A 13 -49.29 1.90 -3.24
C SER A 13 -48.43 1.70 -4.49
N LEU A 14 -47.75 2.75 -4.93
CA LEU A 14 -46.76 2.69 -6.00
C LEU A 14 -45.58 1.78 -5.60
N PRO A 15 -45.10 0.90 -6.48
CA PRO A 15 -43.89 0.11 -6.21
C PRO A 15 -42.68 1.04 -6.16
N SER A 16 -41.94 0.98 -5.04
CA SER A 16 -40.69 1.70 -4.86
C SER A 16 -39.65 1.23 -5.89
N PRO A 17 -38.87 2.14 -6.52
CA PRO A 17 -37.84 1.73 -7.47
C PRO A 17 -36.79 0.86 -6.77
N PRO A 18 -36.28 -0.20 -7.43
CA PRO A 18 -35.27 -1.05 -6.84
C PRO A 18 -34.01 -0.24 -6.56
N SER A 19 -33.57 -0.26 -5.30
CA SER A 19 -32.27 0.25 -4.87
C SER A 19 -31.17 -0.45 -5.67
N SER A 20 -30.74 0.18 -6.77
CA SER A 20 -29.68 -0.32 -7.63
C SER A 20 -28.36 -0.19 -6.89
N THR A 21 -28.04 -1.23 -6.12
CA THR A 21 -26.74 -1.43 -5.47
C THR A 21 -25.75 -1.92 -6.52
N ALA A 22 -25.56 -1.14 -7.59
CA ALA A 22 -24.54 -1.45 -8.58
C ALA A 22 -23.14 -1.25 -7.94
N PRO A 23 -22.22 -2.23 -8.05
CA PRO A 23 -20.88 -2.09 -7.52
C PRO A 23 -20.15 -0.96 -8.26
N LYS A 24 -19.79 0.10 -7.52
CA LYS A 24 -19.04 1.22 -8.07
C LYS A 24 -17.68 0.70 -8.57
N PRO A 25 -17.27 0.99 -9.81
CA PRO A 25 -15.99 0.55 -10.32
C PRO A 25 -14.84 1.09 -9.46
N PRO A 26 -13.74 0.35 -9.31
CA PRO A 26 -12.60 0.78 -8.51
C PRO A 26 -12.07 2.12 -9.03
N LEU A 27 -12.04 3.13 -8.16
CA LEU A 27 -11.56 4.46 -8.51
C LEU A 27 -10.05 4.41 -8.77
N LYS A 28 -9.66 4.60 -10.04
CA LYS A 28 -8.26 4.71 -10.44
C LYS A 28 -7.70 6.03 -9.90
N ARG A 29 -6.65 5.94 -9.06
CA ARG A 29 -5.97 7.14 -8.53
C ARG A 29 -5.24 7.86 -9.67
N LEU A 30 -5.26 9.20 -9.64
CA LEU A 30 -4.48 10.00 -10.57
C LEU A 30 -2.98 9.77 -10.35
N THR A 31 -2.23 9.68 -11.45
CA THR A 31 -0.78 9.63 -11.42
C THR A 31 -0.21 11.00 -11.03
N ARG A 32 1.07 11.02 -10.62
CA ARG A 32 1.78 12.27 -10.32
C ARG A 32 1.78 13.23 -11.51
N ASP A 33 2.02 12.71 -12.71
CA ASP A 33 2.14 13.53 -13.92
C ASP A 33 0.79 14.10 -14.34
N GLN A 34 -0.29 13.31 -14.27
CA GLN A 34 -1.65 13.83 -14.47
C GLN A 34 -1.96 15.00 -13.53
N ARG A 35 -1.54 14.94 -12.26
CA ARG A 35 -1.74 16.05 -11.32
C ARG A 35 -0.90 17.28 -11.65
N ARG A 36 0.31 17.10 -12.17
CA ARG A 36 1.14 18.20 -12.67
C ARG A 36 0.48 18.87 -13.86
N ASP A 37 0.03 18.09 -14.83
CA ASP A 37 -0.60 18.59 -16.05
C ASP A 37 -1.90 19.34 -15.73
N ILE A 38 -2.71 18.83 -14.79
CA ILE A 38 -3.90 19.55 -14.29
C ILE A 38 -3.52 20.93 -13.75
N LEU A 39 -2.50 21.01 -12.89
CA LEU A 39 -2.07 22.27 -12.29
C LEU A 39 -1.48 23.22 -13.33
N LEU A 40 -0.73 22.70 -14.30
CA LEU A 40 -0.19 23.48 -15.41
C LEU A 40 -1.31 24.06 -16.28
N LEU A 41 -2.22 23.22 -16.76
CA LEU A 41 -3.36 23.64 -17.58
C LEU A 41 -4.26 24.63 -16.82
N ARG A 42 -4.39 24.45 -15.50
CA ARG A 42 -5.12 25.41 -14.67
C ARG A 42 -4.43 26.76 -14.59
N LYS A 43 -3.10 26.80 -14.46
CA LYS A 43 -2.30 28.03 -14.50
C LYS A 43 -2.38 28.74 -15.85
N LEU A 44 -2.52 27.98 -16.94
CA LEU A 44 -2.74 28.49 -18.29
C LEU A 44 -4.18 28.99 -18.53
N GLY A 45 -5.08 28.88 -17.54
CA GLY A 45 -6.43 29.43 -17.61
C GLY A 45 -7.50 28.48 -18.17
N HIS A 46 -7.17 27.20 -18.41
CA HIS A 46 -8.16 26.24 -18.90
C HIS A 46 -9.24 25.91 -17.86
N THR A 47 -10.44 25.57 -18.36
CA THR A 47 -11.61 25.19 -17.53
C THR A 47 -11.48 23.75 -17.02
N TYR A 48 -12.19 23.43 -15.94
CA TYR A 48 -12.13 22.08 -15.36
C TYR A 48 -12.66 21.00 -16.31
N GLU A 49 -13.69 21.31 -17.09
CA GLU A 49 -14.27 20.39 -18.07
C GLU A 49 -13.30 20.08 -19.20
N TYR A 50 -12.62 21.10 -19.72
CA TYR A 50 -11.60 20.93 -20.76
C TYR A 50 -10.43 20.04 -20.27
N ILE A 51 -9.93 20.29 -19.07
CA ILE A 51 -8.83 19.51 -18.50
C ILE A 51 -9.26 18.05 -18.29
N ALA A 52 -10.49 17.84 -17.84
CA ALA A 52 -11.06 16.51 -17.60
C ALA A 52 -11.16 15.69 -18.90
N THR A 53 -11.63 16.31 -19.99
CA THR A 53 -11.73 15.64 -21.30
C THR A 53 -10.35 15.39 -21.90
N PHE A 54 -9.43 16.35 -21.82
CA PHE A 54 -8.07 16.23 -22.36
C PHE A 54 -7.27 15.11 -21.67
N LEU A 55 -7.29 15.05 -20.34
CA LEU A 55 -6.54 14.04 -19.56
C LEU A 55 -7.32 12.75 -19.31
N LYS A 56 -8.59 12.66 -19.76
CA LYS A 56 -9.51 11.54 -19.53
C LYS A 56 -9.67 11.20 -18.04
N VAL A 57 -9.82 12.23 -17.22
CA VAL A 57 -10.01 12.11 -15.76
C VAL A 57 -11.37 12.69 -15.34
N SER A 58 -11.85 12.32 -14.16
CA SER A 58 -13.08 12.89 -13.63
C SER A 58 -12.93 14.39 -13.33
N PRO A 59 -13.94 15.24 -13.64
CA PRO A 59 -13.92 16.66 -13.28
C PRO A 59 -13.78 16.89 -11.77
N ARG A 60 -14.31 15.98 -10.94
CA ARG A 60 -14.11 16.01 -9.48
C ARG A 60 -12.63 15.83 -9.09
N ALA A 61 -11.88 15.02 -9.83
CA ALA A 61 -10.46 14.82 -9.58
C ALA A 61 -9.64 16.05 -9.97
N VAL A 62 -10.02 16.73 -11.06
CA VAL A 62 -9.43 18.02 -11.46
C VAL A 62 -9.67 19.05 -10.36
N GLN A 63 -10.92 19.22 -9.93
CA GLN A 63 -11.29 20.15 -8.86
C GLN A 63 -10.51 19.88 -7.57
N TYR A 64 -10.46 18.62 -7.12
CA TYR A 64 -9.71 18.23 -5.92
C TYR A 64 -8.22 18.55 -6.04
N THR A 65 -7.62 18.29 -7.20
CA THR A 65 -6.18 18.56 -7.43
C THR A 65 -5.91 20.06 -7.42
N CYS A 66 -6.76 20.86 -8.04
CA CYS A 66 -6.68 22.32 -8.01
C CYS A 66 -6.85 22.90 -6.60
N GLN A 67 -7.73 22.32 -5.77
CA GLN A 67 -7.90 22.73 -4.36
C GLN A 67 -6.70 22.36 -3.50
N LYS A 68 -6.16 21.14 -3.68
CA LYS A 68 -5.02 20.66 -2.90
C LYS A 68 -3.71 21.34 -3.29
N GLN A 69 -3.60 21.83 -4.53
CA GLN A 69 -2.39 22.45 -5.10
C GLN A 69 -1.10 21.62 -4.99
N ASP A 70 -1.24 20.30 -4.84
CA ASP A 70 -0.11 19.38 -4.73
C ASP A 70 -0.09 18.38 -5.89
N ALA A 71 1.01 18.39 -6.65
CA ALA A 71 1.28 17.39 -7.67
C ALA A 71 1.59 16.01 -7.06
N THR A 72 2.25 15.97 -5.91
CA THR A 72 2.72 14.72 -5.31
C THR A 72 1.58 14.01 -4.56
N PRO A 73 1.26 12.75 -4.89
CA PRO A 73 0.32 11.93 -4.11
C PRO A 73 0.79 11.82 -2.65
N GLN A 74 -0.15 11.84 -1.70
CA GLN A 74 0.18 11.73 -0.29
C GLN A 74 0.61 10.29 0.04
N HIS A 75 1.91 10.02 -0.08
CA HIS A 75 2.53 8.75 0.33
C HIS A 75 3.20 8.85 1.69
N SER A 76 3.43 10.06 2.22
CA SER A 76 4.15 10.30 3.47
C SER A 76 3.47 9.71 4.73
N ARG A 77 2.20 9.32 4.63
CA ARG A 77 1.45 8.65 5.71
C ARG A 77 1.00 7.22 5.34
N ALA A 78 1.48 6.70 4.21
CA ALA A 78 1.13 5.37 3.77
C ALA A 78 2.00 4.35 4.51
N GLY A 79 1.42 3.69 5.51
CA GLY A 79 2.05 2.61 6.24
C GLY A 79 1.60 2.54 7.71
N ARG A 80 1.55 1.32 8.25
CA ARG A 80 1.38 1.13 9.70
C ARG A 80 2.67 1.54 10.40
N ARG A 81 2.57 2.32 11.48
CA ARG A 81 3.74 2.63 12.32
C ARG A 81 4.35 1.32 12.84
N PRO A 82 5.69 1.20 12.91
CA PRO A 82 6.33 0.04 13.50
C PRO A 82 5.85 -0.13 14.95
N LYS A 83 5.70 -1.39 15.39
CA LYS A 83 5.27 -1.71 16.76
C LYS A 83 6.31 -1.31 17.81
N LEU A 84 7.60 -1.35 17.44
CA LEU A 84 8.70 -0.92 18.29
C LEU A 84 8.96 0.56 18.09
N THR A 85 9.06 1.30 19.19
CA THR A 85 9.56 2.68 19.16
C THR A 85 11.08 2.69 18.99
N LYS A 86 11.67 3.88 18.84
CA LYS A 86 13.12 4.00 18.68
C LYS A 86 13.83 3.58 19.96
N GLU A 87 13.30 4.02 21.10
CA GLU A 87 13.79 3.76 22.45
C GLU A 87 13.76 2.27 22.77
N ASP A 88 12.68 1.57 22.40
CA ASP A 88 12.58 0.12 22.53
C ASP A 88 13.61 -0.62 21.67
N GLY A 89 13.91 -0.08 20.49
CA GLY A 89 14.98 -0.60 19.66
C GLY A 89 16.36 -0.43 20.29
N ASP A 90 16.60 0.66 21.02
CA ASP A 90 17.90 0.94 21.68
C ASP A 90 18.12 -0.03 22.82
N ARG A 91 17.08 -0.26 23.63
CA ARG A 91 17.07 -1.29 24.67
C ARG A 91 17.32 -2.69 24.11
N LEU A 92 16.71 -2.99 22.96
CA LEU A 92 16.94 -4.26 22.27
C LEU A 92 18.38 -4.40 21.77
N GLU A 93 18.99 -3.32 21.28
CA GLU A 93 20.38 -3.32 20.83
C GLU A 93 21.36 -3.53 21.99
N GLU A 94 21.16 -2.83 23.11
CA GLU A 94 21.94 -3.02 24.33
C GLU A 94 21.85 -4.48 24.82
N PHE A 95 20.65 -5.03 24.87
CA PHE A 95 20.45 -6.41 25.29
C PHE A 95 21.15 -7.42 24.36
N VAL A 96 21.14 -7.21 23.04
CA VAL A 96 21.76 -8.12 22.07
C VAL A 96 23.28 -7.96 21.97
N LYS A 97 23.84 -6.83 22.43
CA LYS A 97 25.30 -6.64 22.52
C LYS A 97 25.95 -7.58 23.54
N ASP A 98 25.22 -7.99 24.57
CA ASP A 98 25.72 -8.97 25.54
C ASP A 98 25.92 -10.34 24.91
N ALA A 99 27.11 -10.92 25.09
CA ALA A 99 27.50 -12.19 24.47
C ALA A 99 26.62 -13.40 24.87
N ALA A 100 26.00 -13.34 26.06
CA ALA A 100 25.05 -14.34 26.53
C ALA A 100 23.70 -14.24 25.81
N ASN A 101 23.22 -13.02 25.58
CA ASN A 101 21.90 -12.72 25.03
C ASN A 101 21.90 -12.77 23.49
N ASN A 102 23.02 -12.48 22.84
CA ASN A 102 23.14 -12.51 21.38
C ASN A 102 22.81 -13.90 20.78
N LYS A 103 22.97 -14.98 21.56
CA LYS A 103 22.68 -16.35 21.14
C LYS A 103 21.19 -16.74 21.26
N MET A 104 20.39 -16.00 22.03
CA MET A 104 18.96 -16.33 22.30
C MET A 104 18.09 -16.19 21.05
N SER A 105 17.11 -17.07 20.83
CA SER A 105 16.19 -16.91 19.69
C SER A 105 15.40 -15.60 19.78
N TYR A 106 14.92 -15.08 18.64
CA TYR A 106 14.15 -13.83 18.63
C TYR A 106 12.88 -13.92 19.51
N ALA A 107 12.28 -15.11 19.62
CA ALA A 107 11.15 -15.38 20.52
C ALA A 107 11.56 -15.31 22.01
N GLN A 108 12.76 -15.81 22.35
CA GLN A 108 13.30 -15.70 23.71
C GLN A 108 13.60 -14.25 24.08
N VAL A 109 14.20 -13.49 23.15
CA VAL A 109 14.48 -12.06 23.33
C VAL A 109 13.18 -11.27 23.51
N ALA A 110 12.14 -11.57 22.73
CA ALA A 110 10.82 -10.95 22.88
C ALA A 110 10.21 -11.19 24.27
N ARG A 111 10.29 -12.43 24.78
CA ARG A 111 9.80 -12.80 26.12
C ARG A 111 10.60 -12.13 27.24
N ALA A 112 11.92 -11.99 27.05
CA ALA A 112 12.79 -11.38 28.06
C ALA A 112 12.55 -9.87 28.22
N LEU A 113 12.35 -9.14 27.12
CA LEU A 113 12.16 -7.68 27.15
C LEU A 113 10.71 -7.25 27.30
N TRP A 114 9.76 -8.01 26.76
CA TRP A 114 8.33 -7.68 26.79
C TRP A 114 7.48 -8.86 27.26
N PRO A 115 7.50 -9.18 28.57
CA PRO A 115 6.73 -10.29 29.14
C PRO A 115 5.20 -10.07 29.02
N GLU A 116 4.75 -8.81 28.98
CA GLU A 116 3.34 -8.41 28.82
C GLU A 116 2.78 -8.66 27.40
N GLY A 117 3.57 -9.21 26.47
CA GLY A 117 3.04 -9.73 25.20
C GLY A 117 2.81 -8.70 24.07
N GLY A 118 3.42 -7.52 24.13
CA GLY A 118 3.25 -6.47 23.10
C GLY A 118 4.05 -6.69 21.80
N VAL A 119 5.16 -7.41 21.88
CA VAL A 119 6.16 -7.51 20.81
C VAL A 119 6.36 -8.98 20.42
N GLY A 120 6.10 -9.30 19.15
CA GLY A 120 6.32 -10.63 18.62
C GLY A 120 7.73 -10.83 18.06
N GLU A 121 8.09 -12.08 17.81
CA GLU A 121 9.38 -12.48 17.23
C GLU A 121 9.77 -11.67 15.97
N GLU A 122 8.84 -11.55 15.02
CA GLU A 122 9.10 -10.84 13.77
C GLU A 122 9.34 -9.34 13.97
N ALA A 123 8.76 -8.73 15.01
CA ALA A 123 9.02 -7.32 15.32
C ALA A 123 10.46 -7.13 15.84
N VAL A 124 10.95 -8.04 16.69
CA VAL A 124 12.34 -8.05 17.17
C VAL A 124 13.31 -8.26 16.02
N LYS A 125 13.03 -9.26 15.17
CA LYS A 125 13.84 -9.56 13.97
C LYS A 125 13.91 -8.36 13.03
N HIS A 126 12.77 -7.74 12.70
CA HIS A 126 12.74 -6.56 11.84
C HIS A 126 13.48 -5.37 12.47
N ALA A 127 13.32 -5.12 13.77
CA ALA A 127 14.02 -4.03 14.45
C ALA A 127 15.55 -4.20 14.41
N LEU A 128 16.05 -5.39 14.69
CA LEU A 128 17.47 -5.72 14.56
C LEU A 128 17.93 -5.63 13.10
N TYR A 129 17.09 -6.05 12.16
CA TYR A 129 17.42 -6.00 10.73
C TYR A 129 17.62 -4.56 10.23
N GLN A 130 16.76 -3.64 10.67
CA GLN A 130 16.87 -2.21 10.34
C GLN A 130 18.10 -1.54 10.96
N ARG A 131 18.60 -2.06 12.09
CA ARG A 131 19.83 -1.61 12.75
C ARG A 131 21.10 -2.26 12.17
N GLY A 132 20.98 -3.09 11.14
CA GLY A 132 22.12 -3.73 10.47
C GLY A 132 22.55 -5.06 11.09
N TYR A 133 21.89 -5.52 12.16
CA TYR A 133 22.18 -6.83 12.73
C TYR A 133 21.62 -7.93 11.81
N ARG A 134 22.50 -8.85 11.44
CA ARG A 134 22.17 -10.09 10.74
C ARG A 134 22.68 -11.23 11.59
N ARG A 135 21.82 -12.21 11.87
CA ARG A 135 22.31 -13.43 12.49
C ARG A 135 23.20 -14.16 11.50
N ARG A 136 24.41 -14.51 11.96
CA ARG A 136 25.28 -15.40 11.20
C ARG A 136 24.49 -16.69 10.97
N PRO A 137 24.32 -17.14 9.71
CA PRO A 137 23.74 -18.45 9.47
C PRO A 137 24.57 -19.48 10.25
N PRO A 138 23.95 -20.55 10.79
CA PRO A 138 24.70 -21.58 11.50
C PRO A 138 25.85 -22.01 10.60
N ALA A 139 27.08 -22.00 11.13
CA ALA A 139 28.22 -22.56 10.42
C ALA A 139 27.81 -23.95 9.98
N ALA A 140 27.90 -24.23 8.67
CA ALA A 140 27.43 -25.48 8.09
C ALA A 140 27.92 -26.63 8.97
N SER A 141 26.99 -27.31 9.64
CA SER A 141 27.32 -28.52 10.36
C SER A 141 27.85 -29.49 9.33
N SER A 142 29.11 -29.87 9.44
CA SER A 142 29.72 -30.93 8.65
C SER A 142 29.03 -32.25 9.01
N SER A 143 27.86 -32.49 8.44
CA SER A 143 27.16 -33.77 8.45
C SER A 143 26.91 -34.18 7.01
N ALA A 144 27.61 -35.23 6.61
CA ALA A 144 27.60 -35.87 5.31
C ALA A 144 26.18 -36.23 4.81
N GLY A 145 26.02 -36.21 3.49
CA GLY A 145 24.85 -36.79 2.81
C GLY A 145 24.60 -36.16 1.44
N LYS A 146 25.15 -36.78 0.38
CA LYS A 146 24.72 -36.59 -1.02
C LYS A 146 23.20 -36.88 -1.09
N ASP A 147 22.37 -36.17 -1.84
CA ASP A 147 22.18 -36.39 -3.27
C ASP A 147 21.36 -35.25 -3.93
N GLY A 148 21.81 -34.85 -5.12
CA GLY A 148 20.95 -34.53 -6.27
C GLY A 148 19.89 -33.42 -6.16
N ALA A 149 20.28 -32.16 -6.34
CA ALA A 149 19.38 -31.15 -6.88
C ALA A 149 20.07 -30.37 -8.01
N VAL A 150 19.88 -30.86 -9.24
CA VAL A 150 20.30 -30.22 -10.48
C VAL A 150 19.62 -28.84 -10.56
N LYS A 151 20.40 -27.77 -10.37
CA LYS A 151 20.02 -26.40 -10.72
C LYS A 151 20.01 -26.29 -12.24
N LYS A 152 18.83 -26.31 -12.88
CA LYS A 152 18.72 -25.85 -14.27
C LYS A 152 18.59 -24.33 -14.29
N ILE A 153 19.62 -23.76 -14.91
CA ILE A 153 19.96 -22.36 -15.12
C ILE A 153 18.82 -21.59 -15.77
N LYS A 154 18.44 -20.46 -15.16
CA LYS A 154 17.56 -19.45 -15.75
C LYS A 154 18.39 -18.71 -16.80
N LYS A 155 18.14 -19.00 -18.09
CA LYS A 155 18.74 -18.34 -19.24
C LYS A 155 18.27 -16.88 -19.26
N ASN A 156 19.16 -15.95 -18.95
CA ASN A 156 18.94 -14.53 -19.21
C ASN A 156 18.82 -14.36 -20.73
N LYS A 157 17.72 -13.74 -21.18
CA LYS A 157 17.57 -13.29 -22.56
C LYS A 157 17.82 -11.80 -22.55
N ASP A 158 19.02 -11.43 -22.95
CA ASP A 158 19.44 -10.06 -23.19
C ASP A 158 18.44 -9.34 -24.10
N THR A 159 17.95 -8.21 -23.62
CA THR A 159 17.25 -7.20 -24.40
C THR A 159 18.26 -6.47 -25.28
N SER A 160 18.41 -6.95 -26.52
CA SER A 160 19.00 -6.17 -27.61
C SER A 160 18.00 -5.09 -28.02
N THR A 161 18.31 -3.83 -27.75
CA THR A 161 17.63 -2.69 -28.39
C THR A 161 18.52 -2.21 -29.54
N PRO A 162 18.03 -2.10 -30.78
CA PRO A 162 18.81 -1.61 -31.89
C PRO A 162 18.93 -0.09 -31.82
N VAL A 163 20.16 0.39 -31.92
CA VAL A 163 20.47 1.77 -32.33
C VAL A 163 20.19 1.85 -33.82
N GLN A 164 19.22 2.68 -34.22
CA GLN A 164 19.18 3.24 -35.57
C GLN A 164 19.06 4.75 -35.45
N ASN A 165 20.14 5.37 -35.90
CA ASN A 165 20.40 6.78 -36.03
C ASN A 165 20.43 7.06 -37.53
N GLU A 166 19.46 7.77 -38.08
CA GLU A 166 19.55 8.37 -39.42
C GLU A 166 18.90 9.76 -39.39
N ASN A 167 19.77 10.77 -39.28
CA ASN A 167 19.55 12.13 -39.74
C ASN A 167 20.53 12.36 -40.89
N ALA A 168 20.03 12.50 -42.10
CA ALA A 168 20.62 13.26 -43.21
C ALA A 168 19.52 13.50 -44.26
#